data_AF-A0AA51RWS2-F1
#
_entry.id   AF-A0AA51RWS2-F1
#
_cell.length_a   1.000
_cell.length_b   1.000
_cell.length_c   1.000
_cell.angle_alpha   90.00
_cell.angle_beta   90.00
_cell.angle_gamma   90.00
#
_symmetry.space_group_name_H-M   'P 1'
#
loop_
_entity.id
_entity.type
_entity.pdbx_description
1 polymer ?
#
loop_
_entity_poly.entity_id
_entity_poly.type
_entity_poly.pdbx_seq_one_letter_code
_entity_poly.pdbx_strand_id
1 'polypeptide(L)'
;MVKHISIGGVVAAGCDPNMEYLITVSHSGRGVFSLDSFERVARDYSVIYPDDGTIEGIGPLDGVSVPVTEIDYNSGKLEFQSADSALSFVYESGTFSISRKRA
;
A
#
# COMPACT_ATOMS: atom_id res chain seq x y z
N MET A 1 15.71 -9.27 -3.19
CA MET A 1 16.05 -7.91 -2.70
C MET A 1 14.86 -7.45 -1.87
N VAL A 2 15.12 -6.80 -0.73
CA VAL A 2 14.09 -6.22 0.13
C VAL A 2 14.22 -4.70 0.07
N LYS A 3 13.11 -3.98 -0.04
CA LYS A 3 13.01 -2.52 -0.05
C LYS A 3 12.14 -2.08 1.12
N HIS A 4 12.45 -0.93 1.70
CA HIS A 4 11.74 -0.41 2.86
C HIS A 4 11.20 0.99 2.58
N ILE A 5 9.94 1.21 2.95
CA ILE A 5 9.29 2.52 2.91
C ILE A 5 8.78 2.84 4.32
N SER A 6 9.22 3.97 4.89
CA SER A 6 8.74 4.42 6.19
C SER A 6 7.43 5.21 6.03
N ILE A 7 6.35 4.71 6.62
CA ILE A 7 5.03 5.33 6.56
C ILE A 7 4.37 5.18 7.94
N GLY A 8 4.12 6.30 8.61
CA GLY A 8 3.46 6.28 9.91
C GLY A 8 1.95 6.05 9.80
N GLY A 9 1.41 5.25 10.73
CA GLY A 9 -0.03 5.14 10.98
C GLY A 9 -0.84 4.53 9.83
N VAL A 10 -0.24 3.62 9.05
CA VAL A 10 -0.93 2.88 7.99
C VAL A 10 -2.06 2.06 8.61
N VAL A 11 -3.23 2.13 7.97
CA VAL A 11 -4.42 1.36 8.31
C VAL A 11 -4.82 0.41 7.19
N ALA A 12 -4.44 0.71 5.94
CA ALA A 12 -4.69 -0.16 4.80
C ALA A 12 -3.69 0.09 3.68
N ALA A 13 -3.50 -0.89 2.80
CA ALA A 13 -2.69 -0.75 1.60
C ALA A 13 -3.08 -1.77 0.53
N GLY A 14 -2.77 -1.45 -0.72
CA GLY A 14 -3.05 -2.30 -1.87
C GLY A 14 -2.25 -1.89 -3.08
N CYS A 15 -2.24 -2.74 -4.10
CA CYS A 15 -1.58 -2.47 -5.36
C CYS A 15 -2.60 -2.35 -6.49
N ASP A 16 -2.27 -1.55 -7.48
CA ASP A 16 -3.05 -1.51 -8.71
C ASP A 16 -2.93 -2.83 -9.49
N PRO A 17 -3.88 -3.12 -10.40
CA PRO A 17 -3.86 -4.37 -11.16
C PRO A 17 -2.60 -4.59 -12.01
N ASN A 18 -1.90 -3.53 -12.43
CA ASN A 18 -0.69 -3.64 -13.25
C ASN A 18 0.58 -3.76 -12.42
N MET A 19 0.49 -3.73 -11.09
CA MET A 19 1.63 -3.82 -10.17
C MET A 19 2.68 -2.72 -10.39
N GLU A 20 2.23 -1.51 -10.75
CA GLU A 20 3.08 -0.34 -10.97
C GLU A 20 3.14 0.55 -9.72
N TYR A 21 2.07 0.54 -8.91
CA TYR A 21 1.85 1.46 -7.81
C TYR A 21 1.30 0.76 -6.56
N LEU A 22 1.81 1.19 -5.41
CA LEU A 22 1.30 0.86 -4.08
C LEU A 22 0.52 2.06 -3.55
N ILE A 23 -0.75 1.89 -3.25
CA ILE A 23 -1.52 2.86 -2.46
C ILE A 23 -1.49 2.47 -0.99
N THR A 24 -1.32 3.47 -0.13
CA THR A 24 -1.38 3.35 1.32
C THR A 24 -2.40 4.32 1.86
N VAL A 25 -3.18 3.87 2.83
CA VAL A 25 -4.11 4.67 3.62
C VAL A 25 -3.54 4.75 5.03
N SER A 26 -3.41 5.95 5.56
CA SER A 26 -2.98 6.19 6.94
C SER A 26 -3.89 7.18 7.65
N HIS A 27 -3.73 7.32 8.97
CA HIS A 27 -4.42 8.36 9.74
C HIS A 27 -4.10 9.80 9.30
N SER A 28 -3.14 9.98 8.39
CA SER A 28 -2.79 11.29 7.83
C SER A 28 -3.22 11.45 6.37
N GLY A 29 -4.01 10.51 5.84
CA GLY A 29 -4.50 10.49 4.46
C GLY A 29 -3.85 9.41 3.60
N ARG A 30 -3.94 9.57 2.28
CA ARG A 30 -3.54 8.56 1.28
C ARG A 30 -2.20 8.89 0.65
N GLY A 31 -1.44 7.88 0.25
CA GLY A 31 -0.17 8.06 -0.46
C GLY A 31 0.02 6.98 -1.51
N VAL A 32 0.52 7.36 -2.68
CA VAL A 32 0.84 6.42 -3.78
C VAL A 32 2.34 6.40 -3.99
N PHE A 33 2.90 5.21 -4.07
CA PHE A 33 4.32 4.94 -4.26
C PHE A 33 4.53 4.14 -5.54
N SER A 34 5.54 4.50 -6.32
CA SER A 34 5.96 3.69 -7.46
C SER A 34 6.65 2.42 -6.99
N LEU A 35 6.30 1.27 -7.55
CA LEU A 35 6.96 -0.01 -7.23
C LEU A 35 8.29 -0.22 -7.99
N ASP A 36 8.60 0.65 -8.95
CA ASP A 36 9.90 0.68 -9.63
C ASP A 36 10.94 1.49 -8.84
N SER A 37 10.61 2.74 -8.52
CA SER A 37 11.51 3.67 -7.82
C SER A 37 11.39 3.64 -6.29
N PHE A 38 10.27 3.17 -5.74
CA PHE A 38 9.91 3.24 -4.32
C PHE A 38 9.72 4.67 -3.79
N GLU A 39 9.61 5.65 -4.69
CA GLU A 39 9.33 7.04 -4.32
C GLU A 39 7.83 7.31 -4.23
N ARG A 40 7.44 8.23 -3.36
CA ARG A 40 6.06 8.70 -3.26
C ARG A 40 5.75 9.62 -4.44
N VAL A 41 4.82 9.21 -5.28
CA VAL A 41 4.42 9.93 -6.50
C VAL A 41 3.13 10.73 -6.33
N ALA A 42 2.30 10.41 -5.33
CA ALA A 42 1.14 11.21 -4.97
C ALA A 42 0.88 11.22 -3.46
N ARG A 43 0.29 12.30 -2.97
CA ARG A 43 -0.12 12.47 -1.58
C ARG A 43 -1.43 13.22 -1.53
N ASP A 44 -2.36 12.70 -0.73
CA ASP A 44 -3.56 13.40 -0.32
C ASP A 44 -3.64 13.39 1.20
N TYR A 45 -3.94 14.53 1.80
CA TYR A 45 -4.07 14.71 3.25
C TYR A 45 -5.51 14.51 3.74
N SER A 46 -6.46 14.35 2.83
CA SER A 46 -7.84 14.02 3.16
C SER A 46 -7.90 12.65 3.81
N VAL A 47 -8.54 12.58 4.98
CA VAL A 47 -8.69 11.33 5.74
C VAL A 47 -9.89 10.57 5.18
N ILE A 48 -9.59 9.62 4.31
CA ILE A 48 -10.55 8.71 3.71
C ILE A 48 -10.08 7.29 4.03
N TYR A 49 -10.95 6.51 4.65
CA TYR A 49 -10.72 5.10 4.95
C TYR A 49 -11.30 4.22 3.85
N PRO A 50 -10.81 2.98 3.69
CA PRO A 50 -11.39 2.05 2.74
C PRO A 50 -12.88 1.81 3.00
N ASP A 51 -13.61 1.53 1.92
CA ASP A 51 -15.00 1.09 1.97
C ASP A 51 -15.12 -0.21 1.16
N ASP A 52 -15.80 -1.20 1.73
CA ASP A 52 -15.96 -2.55 1.15
C ASP A 52 -14.65 -3.19 0.64
N GLY A 53 -13.55 -3.01 1.40
CA GLY A 53 -12.23 -3.55 1.05
C GLY A 53 -11.53 -2.86 -0.13
N THR A 54 -12.02 -1.68 -0.54
CA THR A 54 -11.42 -0.91 -1.64
C THR A 54 -11.19 0.54 -1.25
N ILE A 55 -10.31 1.22 -1.99
CA ILE A 55 -10.09 2.66 -1.87
C ILE A 55 -10.00 3.28 -3.26
N GLU A 56 -10.58 4.47 -3.43
CA GLU A 56 -10.34 5.26 -4.64
C GLU A 56 -8.89 5.75 -4.65
N GLY A 57 -8.22 5.49 -5.76
CA GLY A 57 -6.85 5.92 -6.02
C GLY A 57 -6.71 7.43 -6.16
N ILE A 58 -5.46 7.89 -6.19
CA ILE A 58 -5.09 9.29 -6.37
C ILE A 58 -3.89 9.39 -7.32
N GLY A 59 -3.68 10.56 -7.91
CA GLY A 59 -2.53 10.79 -8.80
C GLY A 59 -2.55 9.82 -10.00
N PRO A 60 -1.51 8.98 -10.21
CA PRO A 60 -1.51 7.99 -11.29
C PRO A 60 -2.64 6.95 -11.21
N LEU A 61 -3.27 6.80 -10.04
CA LEU A 61 -4.39 5.88 -9.82
C LEU A 61 -5.75 6.60 -9.71
N ASP A 62 -5.82 7.87 -10.11
CA ASP A 62 -7.07 8.65 -10.01
C ASP A 62 -8.23 7.96 -10.76
N GLY A 63 -9.39 7.86 -10.10
CA GLY A 63 -10.57 7.15 -10.61
C GLY A 63 -10.47 5.62 -10.63
N VAL A 64 -9.37 5.03 -10.17
CA VAL A 64 -9.20 3.57 -10.04
C VAL A 64 -9.67 3.13 -8.65
N SER A 65 -10.58 2.17 -8.58
CA SER A 65 -10.88 1.47 -7.32
C SER A 65 -9.84 0.38 -7.07
N VAL A 66 -9.06 0.54 -6.01
CA VAL A 66 -7.94 -0.36 -5.69
C VAL A 66 -8.33 -1.26 -4.51
N PRO A 67 -8.23 -2.59 -4.65
CA PRO A 67 -8.44 -3.50 -3.53
C PRO A 67 -7.34 -3.31 -2.50
N VAL A 68 -7.71 -3.25 -1.23
CA VAL A 68 -6.78 -3.04 -0.12
C VAL A 68 -6.93 -4.10 0.96
N THR A 69 -5.83 -4.37 1.64
CA THR A 69 -5.81 -5.15 2.88
C THR A 69 -5.71 -4.16 4.04
N GLU A 70 -6.57 -4.33 5.05
CA GLU A 70 -6.51 -3.55 6.27
C GLU A 70 -5.51 -4.13 7.28
N ILE A 71 -5.00 -3.28 8.17
CA ILE A 71 -4.15 -3.69 9.27
C ILE A 71 -4.95 -4.54 10.26
N ASP A 72 -4.35 -5.63 10.74
CA ASP A 72 -4.87 -6.32 11.91
C ASP A 72 -4.55 -5.50 13.15
N TYR A 73 -5.58 -4.89 13.73
CA TYR A 73 -5.45 -4.03 14.92
C TYR A 73 -4.96 -4.77 16.17
N ASN A 74 -5.05 -6.10 16.24
CA ASN A 74 -4.53 -6.85 17.37
C ASN A 74 -3.00 -7.00 17.30
N SER A 75 -2.48 -7.27 16.10
CA SER A 75 -1.05 -7.50 15.88
C SER A 75 -0.29 -6.24 15.43
N GLY A 76 -0.99 -5.23 14.91
CA GLY A 76 -0.39 -4.07 14.27
C GLY A 76 0.33 -4.41 12.96
N LYS A 77 -0.04 -5.53 12.32
CA LYS A 77 0.57 -6.02 11.09
C LYS A 77 -0.41 -5.97 9.93
N LEU A 78 0.12 -5.73 8.74
CA LEU A 78 -0.61 -5.82 7.48
C LEU A 78 0.27 -6.58 6.50
N GLU A 79 -0.27 -7.65 5.91
CA GLU A 79 0.46 -8.51 5.00
C GLU A 79 -0.40 -8.85 3.79
N PHE A 80 0.16 -8.70 2.58
CA PHE A 80 -0.49 -9.14 1.35
C PHE A 80 0.53 -9.42 0.25
N GLN A 81 0.06 -10.03 -0.83
CA GLN A 81 0.87 -10.36 -2.00
C GLN A 81 0.34 -9.64 -3.23
N SER A 82 1.22 -9.38 -4.17
CA SER A 82 0.81 -8.99 -5.52
C SER A 82 -0.08 -10.05 -6.15
N ALA A 83 -0.90 -9.66 -7.11
CA ALA A 83 -1.80 -10.58 -7.82
C ALA A 83 -1.03 -11.71 -8.52
N ASP A 84 0.21 -11.45 -8.97
CA ASP A 84 1.11 -12.43 -9.58
C ASP A 84 1.97 -13.23 -8.56
N SER A 85 1.80 -12.99 -7.27
CA SER A 85 2.62 -13.56 -6.17
C SER A 85 4.12 -13.28 -6.24
N ALA A 86 4.58 -12.38 -7.12
CA ALA A 86 6.00 -12.04 -7.28
C ALA A 86 6.52 -11.15 -6.14
N LEU A 87 5.65 -10.33 -5.54
CA LEU A 87 5.96 -9.41 -4.46
C LEU A 87 5.17 -9.75 -3.20
N SER A 88 5.86 -9.68 -2.06
CA SER A 88 5.28 -9.76 -0.73
C SER A 88 5.46 -8.42 -0.02
N PHE A 89 4.37 -7.94 0.58
CA PHE A 89 4.27 -6.68 1.31
C PHE A 89 3.98 -6.99 2.77
N VAL A 90 4.81 -6.46 3.66
CA VAL A 90 4.64 -6.58 5.11
C VAL A 90 4.80 -5.21 5.72
N TYR A 91 3.78 -4.71 6.40
CA TYR A 91 3.86 -3.53 7.24
C TYR A 91 3.87 -3.92 8.71
N GLU A 92 4.86 -3.42 9.42
CA GLU A 92 5.00 -3.58 10.86
C GLU A 92 5.77 -2.38 11.42
N SER A 93 5.32 -1.86 12.56
CA SER A 93 6.03 -0.80 13.30
C SER A 93 6.40 0.43 12.45
N GLY A 94 5.50 0.89 11.56
CA GLY A 94 5.71 2.11 10.76
C GLY A 94 6.55 1.91 9.49
N THR A 95 6.87 0.68 9.13
CA THR A 95 7.69 0.37 7.95
C THR A 95 7.02 -0.67 7.07
N PHE A 96 6.86 -0.36 5.79
CA PHE A 96 6.57 -1.34 4.74
C PHE A 96 7.86 -1.99 4.27
N SER A 97 7.91 -3.31 4.31
CA SER A 97 8.95 -4.15 3.74
C SER A 97 8.40 -4.84 2.50
N ILE A 98 9.05 -4.62 1.36
CA ILE A 98 8.64 -5.14 0.06
C ILE A 98 9.73 -6.10 -0.41
N SER A 99 9.38 -7.36 -0.65
CA SER A 99 10.33 -8.40 -1.05
C SER A 99 9.87 -9.14 -2.29
N ARG A 100 10.79 -9.38 -3.23
CA ARG A 100 10.55 -10.35 -4.31
C ARG A 100 10.68 -11.76 -3.78
N LYS A 101 9.67 -12.60 -4.03
CA LYS A 101 9.80 -14.05 -3.86
C LYS A 101 10.81 -14.54 -4.90
N ARG A 102 11.87 -15.24 -4.46
CA ARG A 102 12.69 -16.04 -5.37
C ARG A 102 11.90 -17.30 -5.70
N ALA A 103 11.74 -17.58 -6.99
CA ALA A 103 11.30 -18.88 -7.47
C ALA A 103 12.31 -19.96 -7.08
#